data_AF-A0A0N4UY32-F1
#
_entry.id   AF-A0A0N4UY32-F1
#
_cell.length_a   1.000
_cell.length_b   1.000
_cell.length_c   1.000
_cell.angle_alpha   90.00
_cell.angle_beta   90.00
_cell.angle_gamma   90.00
#
_symmetry.space_group_name_H-M   'P 1'
#
loop_
_entity.id
_entity.type
_entity.pdbx_description
1 polymer ?
#
loop_
_entity_poly.entity_id
_entity_poly.type
_entity_poly.pdbx_seq_one_letter_code
_entity_poly.pdbx_strand_id
1 'polypeptide(L)'
;MEAIQSVYIYNNVSNNLNGLVTVCKALNTLTGCLLENNLNVDVCLSAQWLLHNDKDPELAYQYAMLMKQLRWQCGAGFYLAFDNWDGCIIKTYSQNKALFKCIDSFRANANEAPASDVCNYAATGRRCYQQLFYQTCPGIAAAAYYGCESFRQYVLAEYPQCIQYCEAASLLVAQAAPSATIGCDSVQLNRCTAVLARQIGPPLESSLVWLDPTYFNDILEQKLATGDIYKLSTICNGLQLFYSCLGRYMKPCISVKGLNTAKQMDPYSAYAYIGYLNMWRFQCGAGFYALEKTGAFDCVKNTMVNQMAKLNEAVSTYKNNVEHDPTHACKYYFEIVLEKVTTTAFCFGTAAAFN
;
A
#
# COMPACT_ATOMS: atom_id res chain seq x y z
N MET A 1 2.51 11.15 26.05
CA MET A 1 2.20 11.03 24.63
C MET A 1 0.93 10.20 24.49
N GLU A 2 -0.22 10.84 24.23
CA GLU A 2 -1.45 10.09 23.95
C GLU A 2 -1.24 9.20 22.73
N ALA A 3 -1.91 8.07 22.77
CA ALA A 3 -1.62 6.86 22.02
C ALA A 3 -1.62 7.08 20.50
N ILE A 4 -0.44 7.10 19.88
CA ILE A 4 -0.26 7.16 18.41
C ILE A 4 -0.99 6.02 17.68
N GLN A 5 -1.03 4.83 18.26
CA GLN A 5 -1.82 3.70 17.74
C GLN A 5 -3.34 3.96 17.78
N SER A 6 -3.79 4.89 18.62
CA SER A 6 -5.19 5.32 18.66
C SER A 6 -5.60 6.17 17.47
N VAL A 7 -4.65 6.71 16.68
CA VAL A 7 -5.00 7.41 15.43
C VAL A 7 -5.76 6.46 14.47
N TYR A 8 -5.51 5.15 14.55
CA TYR A 8 -6.27 4.13 13.81
C TYR A 8 -7.63 3.77 14.40
N ILE A 9 -7.89 4.14 15.66
CA ILE A 9 -9.10 3.79 16.42
C ILE A 9 -10.09 4.96 16.45
N TYR A 10 -9.59 6.19 16.46
CA TYR A 10 -10.43 7.40 16.44
C TYR A 10 -11.08 7.57 15.06
N ASN A 11 -12.21 6.89 14.88
CA ASN A 11 -13.13 7.16 13.78
C ASN A 11 -13.57 8.63 13.84
N ASN A 12 -13.42 9.34 12.73
CA ASN A 12 -14.25 10.52 12.51
C ASN A 12 -15.69 10.02 12.34
N VAL A 13 -16.49 10.18 13.40
CA VAL A 13 -17.84 9.62 13.62
C VAL A 13 -18.84 9.97 12.51
N SER A 14 -18.48 10.87 11.60
CA SER A 14 -19.34 11.34 10.51
C SER A 14 -19.36 10.47 9.25
N ASN A 15 -18.37 9.60 8.98
CA ASN A 15 -18.24 8.97 7.64
C ASN A 15 -17.99 7.44 7.57
N ASN A 16 -17.91 6.72 8.70
CA ASN A 16 -17.72 5.25 8.70
C ASN A 16 -16.46 4.77 7.92
N LEU A 17 -15.42 5.62 7.81
CA LEU A 17 -14.19 5.30 7.10
C LEU A 17 -13.27 4.44 7.95
N ASN A 18 -12.59 3.49 7.30
CA ASN A 18 -11.53 2.70 7.88
C ASN A 18 -10.42 3.63 8.45
N GLY A 19 -10.00 3.44 9.70
CA GLY A 19 -8.97 4.27 10.36
C GLY A 19 -7.65 4.33 9.58
N LEU A 20 -7.25 3.24 8.92
CA LEU A 20 -6.10 3.20 8.01
C LEU A 20 -6.26 4.19 6.85
N VAL A 21 -7.44 4.19 6.23
CA VAL A 21 -7.74 5.07 5.09
C VAL A 21 -7.71 6.53 5.51
N THR A 22 -8.22 6.83 6.71
CA THR A 22 -8.21 8.19 7.26
C THR A 22 -6.76 8.67 7.47
N VAL A 23 -5.92 7.86 8.11
CA VAL A 23 -4.50 8.16 8.35
C VAL A 23 -3.74 8.33 7.04
N CYS A 24 -3.91 7.41 6.11
CA CYS A 24 -3.13 7.42 4.86
C CYS A 24 -3.56 8.55 3.92
N LYS A 25 -4.85 8.90 3.90
CA LYS A 25 -5.31 10.10 3.19
C LYS A 25 -4.68 11.37 3.77
N ALA A 26 -4.63 11.49 5.10
CA ALA A 26 -4.02 12.64 5.76
C ALA A 26 -2.51 12.72 5.46
N LEU A 27 -1.80 11.60 5.53
CA LEU A 27 -0.37 11.53 5.20
C LEU A 27 -0.11 11.88 3.73
N ASN A 28 -0.88 11.32 2.79
CA ASN A 28 -0.77 11.66 1.37
C ASN A 28 -1.04 13.14 1.10
N THR A 29 -1.96 13.75 1.86
CA THR A 29 -2.26 15.19 1.77
C THR A 29 -1.08 16.03 2.28
N LEU A 30 -0.48 15.64 3.41
CA LEU A 30 0.72 16.29 3.93
C LEU A 30 1.89 16.18 2.95
N THR A 31 2.19 14.98 2.46
CA THR A 31 3.22 14.73 1.44
C THR A 31 2.98 15.58 0.20
N GLY A 32 1.72 15.64 -0.28
CA GLY A 32 1.34 16.51 -1.39
C GLY A 32 1.69 17.98 -1.11
N CYS A 33 1.25 18.53 0.02
CA CYS A 33 1.53 19.92 0.39
C CYS A 33 3.03 20.24 0.47
N LEU A 34 3.84 19.33 1.03
CA LEU A 34 5.30 19.51 1.10
C LEU A 34 5.92 19.57 -0.29
N LEU A 35 5.54 18.64 -1.17
CA LEU A 35 6.02 18.61 -2.54
C LEU A 35 5.58 19.87 -3.32
N GLU A 36 4.37 20.40 -3.07
CA GLU A 36 3.84 21.59 -3.76
C GLU A 36 4.69 22.84 -3.48
N ASN A 37 5.33 22.84 -2.32
CA ASN A 37 6.21 23.92 -1.88
C ASN A 37 7.70 23.63 -2.17
N ASN A 38 8.00 22.63 -3.02
CA ASN A 38 9.36 22.18 -3.33
C ASN A 38 10.16 21.75 -2.09
N LEU A 39 9.48 21.22 -1.07
CA LEU A 39 10.11 20.74 0.15
C LEU A 39 10.39 19.24 0.06
N ASN A 40 11.57 18.84 0.53
CA ASN A 40 11.93 17.44 0.63
C ASN A 40 11.22 16.80 1.84
N VAL A 41 10.36 15.81 1.57
CA VAL A 41 9.54 15.14 2.58
C VAL A 41 10.40 14.40 3.62
N ASP A 42 11.46 13.72 3.19
CA ASP A 42 12.39 13.02 4.09
C ASP A 42 13.07 14.00 5.04
N VAL A 43 13.46 15.17 4.55
CA VAL A 43 14.07 16.23 5.37
C VAL A 43 13.05 16.79 6.35
N CYS A 44 11.86 17.19 5.89
CA CYS A 44 10.85 17.83 6.73
C CYS A 44 10.31 16.92 7.83
N LEU A 45 10.30 15.61 7.61
CA LEU A 45 9.86 14.62 8.60
C LEU A 45 11.02 13.95 9.34
N SER A 46 12.25 14.42 9.14
CA SER A 46 13.44 13.90 9.84
C SER A 46 13.53 14.42 11.28
N ALA A 47 14.12 13.61 12.16
CA ALA A 47 14.44 14.03 13.52
C ALA A 47 15.33 15.29 13.51
N GLN A 48 16.28 15.38 12.58
CA GLN A 48 17.18 16.51 12.46
C GLN A 48 16.43 17.82 12.21
N TRP A 49 15.45 17.84 11.31
CA TRP A 49 14.65 19.03 11.05
C TRP A 49 13.78 19.40 12.26
N LEU A 50 13.11 18.40 12.85
CA LEU A 50 12.22 18.59 14.01
C LEU A 50 12.96 19.10 15.25
N LEU A 51 14.19 18.66 15.49
CA LEU A 51 15.02 19.15 16.60
C LEU A 51 15.23 20.68 16.57
N HIS A 52 15.20 21.29 15.37
CA HIS A 52 15.49 22.71 15.18
C HIS A 52 14.23 23.56 14.92
N ASN A 53 13.09 22.92 14.64
CA ASN A 53 11.88 23.60 14.16
C ASN A 53 10.60 23.23 14.94
N ASP A 54 10.63 22.18 15.76
CA ASP A 54 9.50 21.78 16.60
C ASP A 54 9.54 22.48 17.97
N LYS A 55 8.37 22.62 18.61
CA LYS A 55 8.23 23.20 19.95
C LYS A 55 8.67 22.23 21.05
N ASP A 56 8.67 20.93 20.76
CA ASP A 56 9.06 19.86 21.68
C ASP A 56 10.23 19.00 21.10
N PRO A 57 11.48 19.54 21.04
CA PRO A 57 12.62 18.85 20.43
C PRO A 57 12.92 17.46 21.01
N GLU A 58 12.59 17.22 22.28
CA GLU A 58 12.74 15.92 22.96
C GLU A 58 11.91 14.79 22.31
N LEU A 59 10.90 15.16 21.51
CA LEU A 59 10.03 14.22 20.80
C LEU A 59 10.42 14.01 19.33
N ALA A 60 11.42 14.74 18.83
CA ALA A 60 11.79 14.75 17.41
C ALA A 60 12.10 13.35 16.85
N TYR A 61 12.88 12.53 17.57
CA TYR A 61 13.18 11.16 17.17
C TYR A 61 11.94 10.27 17.15
N GLN A 62 11.09 10.37 18.17
CA GLN A 62 9.87 9.57 18.29
C GLN A 62 8.89 9.88 17.16
N TYR A 63 8.79 11.16 16.79
CA TYR A 63 7.99 11.59 15.67
C TYR A 63 8.57 11.11 14.33
N ALA A 64 9.88 11.21 14.12
CA ALA A 64 10.52 10.72 12.89
C ALA A 64 10.36 9.19 12.71
N MET A 65 10.51 8.44 13.80
CA MET A 65 10.24 6.99 13.84
C MET A 65 8.78 6.68 13.49
N LEU A 66 7.84 7.43 14.08
CA LEU A 66 6.43 7.31 13.73
C LEU A 66 6.18 7.60 12.26
N MET A 67 6.70 8.72 11.74
CA MET A 67 6.46 9.10 10.35
C MET A 67 7.00 8.06 9.38
N LYS A 68 8.14 7.44 9.69
CA LYS A 68 8.67 6.33 8.87
C LYS A 68 7.79 5.09 8.92
N GLN A 69 7.25 4.74 10.10
CA GLN A 69 6.26 3.68 10.25
C GLN A 69 5.00 3.97 9.43
N LEU A 70 4.42 5.16 9.56
CA LEU A 70 3.19 5.54 8.84
C LEU A 70 3.38 5.54 7.33
N ARG A 71 4.52 6.03 6.82
CA ARG A 71 4.82 6.00 5.38
C ARG A 71 4.89 4.58 4.84
N TRP A 72 5.48 3.65 5.59
CA TRP A 72 5.43 2.24 5.20
C TRP A 72 4.01 1.66 5.27
N GLN A 73 3.28 1.90 6.37
CA GLN A 73 1.93 1.40 6.57
C GLN A 73 0.94 1.93 5.51
N CYS A 74 1.16 3.15 5.02
CA CYS A 74 0.36 3.77 3.96
C CYS A 74 0.88 3.51 2.55
N GLY A 75 2.10 2.98 2.43
CA GLY A 75 2.69 2.51 1.19
C GLY A 75 2.59 1.00 1.06
N ALA A 76 3.73 0.32 1.19
CA ALA A 76 3.82 -1.13 1.02
C ALA A 76 2.92 -1.93 1.99
N GLY A 77 2.64 -1.39 3.17
CA GLY A 77 1.77 -2.00 4.17
C GLY A 77 0.28 -1.81 3.93
N PHE A 78 -0.14 -0.87 3.08
CA PHE A 78 -1.54 -0.41 3.04
C PHE A 78 -2.49 -1.52 2.66
N TYR A 79 -2.24 -2.18 1.53
CA TYR A 79 -3.14 -3.22 1.04
C TYR A 79 -3.06 -4.51 1.85
N LEU A 80 -1.90 -4.80 2.47
CA LEU A 80 -1.77 -5.91 3.43
C LEU A 80 -2.68 -5.69 4.64
N ALA A 81 -2.71 -4.47 5.17
CA ALA A 81 -3.55 -4.12 6.29
C ALA A 81 -5.01 -3.96 5.90
N PHE A 82 -5.30 -3.27 4.80
CA PHE A 82 -6.64 -2.99 4.32
C PHE A 82 -7.44 -4.28 4.10
N ASP A 83 -6.84 -5.28 3.44
CA ASP A 83 -7.50 -6.56 3.14
C ASP A 83 -7.83 -7.41 4.38
N ASN A 84 -7.21 -7.08 5.51
CA ASN A 84 -7.32 -7.78 6.78
C ASN A 84 -7.75 -6.83 7.92
N TRP A 85 -8.27 -5.66 7.56
CA TRP A 85 -8.57 -4.60 8.51
C TRP A 85 -9.75 -4.97 9.39
N ASP A 86 -10.89 -5.23 8.73
CA ASP A 86 -12.15 -5.50 9.39
C ASP A 86 -12.10 -6.84 10.14
N GLY A 87 -12.39 -6.77 11.44
CA GLY A 87 -12.48 -7.94 12.32
C GLY A 87 -11.14 -8.43 12.88
N CYS A 88 -10.00 -7.98 12.36
CA CYS A 88 -8.70 -8.52 12.74
C CYS A 88 -7.66 -7.46 13.11
N ILE A 89 -7.06 -6.78 12.13
CA ILE A 89 -5.99 -5.80 12.39
C ILE A 89 -6.49 -4.64 13.27
N ILE A 90 -7.73 -4.19 13.07
CA ILE A 90 -8.33 -3.15 13.92
C ILE A 90 -8.43 -3.57 15.39
N LYS A 91 -8.61 -4.87 15.67
CA LYS A 91 -8.64 -5.39 17.05
C LYS A 91 -7.26 -5.33 17.69
N THR A 92 -6.19 -5.58 16.94
CA THR A 92 -4.81 -5.43 17.43
C THR A 92 -4.54 -3.99 17.82
N TYR A 93 -4.93 -3.03 16.98
CA TYR A 93 -4.82 -1.61 17.32
C TYR A 93 -5.69 -1.22 18.50
N SER A 94 -6.89 -1.82 18.64
CA SER A 94 -7.76 -1.64 19.82
C SER A 94 -7.10 -2.12 21.12
N GLN A 95 -6.13 -3.03 21.06
CA GLN A 95 -5.28 -3.45 22.18
C GLN A 95 -4.04 -2.55 22.32
N ASN A 96 -4.22 -1.24 22.15
CA ASN A 96 -3.15 -0.25 22.03
C ASN A 96 -2.08 -0.35 23.14
N LYS A 97 -2.46 -0.64 24.40
CA LYS A 97 -1.54 -0.82 25.53
C LYS A 97 -0.46 -1.88 25.30
N ALA A 98 -0.80 -2.99 24.65
CA ALA A 98 0.16 -4.06 24.38
C ALA A 98 1.17 -3.64 23.30
N LEU A 99 0.69 -2.97 22.24
CA LEU A 99 1.56 -2.39 21.21
C LEU A 99 2.50 -1.35 21.81
N PHE A 100 2.00 -0.46 22.69
CA PHE A 100 2.86 0.51 23.39
C PHE A 100 3.91 -0.16 24.23
N LYS A 101 3.56 -1.22 24.97
CA LYS A 101 4.54 -1.94 25.77
C LYS A 101 5.72 -2.44 24.93
N CYS A 102 5.50 -2.87 23.68
CA CYS A 102 6.58 -3.26 22.78
C CYS A 102 7.47 -2.05 22.39
N ILE A 103 6.88 -0.90 22.05
CA ILE A 103 7.62 0.34 21.74
C ILE A 103 8.39 0.84 22.97
N ASP A 104 7.72 0.97 24.11
CA ASP A 104 8.29 1.50 25.34
C ASP A 104 9.43 0.62 25.85
N SER A 105 9.26 -0.71 25.78
CA SER A 105 10.33 -1.64 26.13
C SER A 105 11.54 -1.48 25.21
N PHE A 106 11.33 -1.33 23.90
CA PHE A 106 12.44 -1.07 22.98
C PHE A 106 13.15 0.23 23.31
N ARG A 107 12.40 1.33 23.50
CA ARG A 107 12.96 2.66 23.75
C ARG A 107 13.72 2.76 25.07
N ALA A 108 13.15 2.21 26.14
CA ALA A 108 13.80 2.19 27.45
C ALA A 108 15.17 1.50 27.38
N ASN A 109 15.26 0.39 26.63
CA ASN A 109 16.52 -0.32 26.47
C ASN A 109 17.46 0.36 25.45
N ALA A 110 16.95 0.88 24.34
CA ALA A 110 17.77 1.47 23.28
C ALA A 110 18.46 2.78 23.73
N ASN A 111 17.78 3.58 24.55
CA ASN A 111 18.32 4.87 25.05
C ASN A 111 19.54 4.71 25.98
N GLU A 112 19.66 3.57 26.66
CA GLU A 112 20.72 3.32 27.65
C GLU A 112 21.74 2.27 27.18
N ALA A 113 21.54 1.69 25.99
CA ALA A 113 22.34 0.58 25.49
C ALA A 113 23.58 1.03 24.70
N PRO A 114 24.68 0.23 24.74
CA PRO A 114 25.73 0.31 23.74
C PRO A 114 25.15 0.11 22.33
N ALA A 115 25.71 0.80 21.33
CA ALA A 115 25.24 0.74 19.95
C ALA A 115 25.20 -0.69 19.36
N SER A 116 26.03 -1.61 19.87
CA SER A 116 26.04 -3.03 19.49
C SER A 116 24.76 -3.80 19.88
N ASP A 117 24.05 -3.35 20.92
CA ASP A 117 22.90 -4.07 21.48
C ASP A 117 21.56 -3.54 20.98
N VAL A 118 21.54 -2.31 20.43
CA VAL A 118 20.31 -1.66 19.94
C VAL A 118 19.58 -2.52 18.90
N CYS A 119 20.30 -3.22 18.02
CA CYS A 119 19.66 -4.08 17.04
C CYS A 119 19.05 -5.36 17.65
N ASN A 120 19.55 -5.83 18.80
CA ASN A 120 18.92 -6.93 19.54
C ASN A 120 17.61 -6.48 20.22
N TYR A 121 17.60 -5.26 20.76
CA TYR A 121 16.37 -4.65 21.29
C TYR A 121 15.36 -4.38 20.18
N ALA A 122 15.81 -3.90 19.02
CA ALA A 122 14.97 -3.74 17.84
C ALA A 122 14.36 -5.08 17.39
N ALA A 123 15.15 -6.15 17.36
CA ALA A 123 14.69 -7.50 17.05
C ALA A 123 13.62 -8.00 18.03
N THR A 124 13.77 -7.65 19.30
CA THR A 124 12.85 -8.03 20.37
C THR A 124 11.53 -7.26 20.25
N GLY A 125 11.58 -5.94 20.06
CA GLY A 125 10.40 -5.12 19.81
C GLY A 125 9.65 -5.53 18.54
N ARG A 126 10.39 -5.87 17.47
CA ARG A 126 9.84 -6.36 16.21
C ARG A 126 9.06 -7.66 16.40
N ARG A 127 9.64 -8.64 17.11
CA ARG A 127 8.96 -9.91 17.46
C ARG A 127 7.73 -9.68 18.34
N CYS A 128 7.81 -8.76 19.30
CA CYS A 128 6.69 -8.36 20.15
C CYS A 128 5.51 -7.83 19.30
N TYR A 129 5.77 -6.90 18.37
CA TYR A 129 4.76 -6.40 17.44
C TYR A 129 4.18 -7.51 16.55
N GLN A 130 5.04 -8.28 15.91
CA GLN A 130 4.63 -9.40 15.05
C GLN A 130 3.71 -10.39 15.78
N GLN A 131 4.04 -10.72 17.03
CA GLN A 131 3.29 -11.66 17.85
C GLN A 131 1.88 -11.15 18.18
N LEU A 132 1.72 -9.86 18.49
CA LEU A 132 0.39 -9.29 18.77
C LEU A 132 -0.53 -9.35 17.55
N PHE A 133 0.00 -9.07 16.37
CA PHE A 133 -0.73 -9.21 15.12
C PHE A 133 -1.04 -10.68 14.81
N TYR A 134 -0.07 -11.59 15.00
CA TYR A 134 -0.29 -13.02 14.82
C TYR A 134 -1.37 -13.59 15.75
N GLN A 135 -1.35 -13.22 17.03
CA GLN A 135 -2.32 -13.70 18.03
C GLN A 135 -3.74 -13.19 17.76
N THR A 136 -3.86 -11.93 17.34
CA THR A 136 -5.16 -11.34 17.03
C THR A 136 -5.67 -11.77 15.65
N CYS A 137 -4.74 -12.10 14.73
CA CYS A 137 -4.99 -12.55 13.37
C CYS A 137 -4.42 -13.96 13.09
N PRO A 138 -4.95 -14.99 13.76
CA PRO A 138 -4.46 -16.35 13.60
C PRO A 138 -4.63 -16.82 12.15
N GLY A 139 -3.58 -17.40 11.57
CA GLY A 139 -3.57 -17.93 10.20
C GLY A 139 -3.39 -16.89 9.09
N ILE A 140 -3.29 -15.60 9.41
CA ILE A 140 -3.10 -14.53 8.42
C ILE A 140 -1.65 -14.05 8.45
N ALA A 141 -0.77 -14.72 7.70
CA ALA A 141 0.66 -14.38 7.62
C ALA A 141 0.91 -12.90 7.25
N ALA A 142 0.07 -12.34 6.37
CA ALA A 142 0.13 -10.93 5.97
C ALA A 142 -0.06 -9.96 7.15
N ALA A 143 -0.89 -10.30 8.15
CA ALA A 143 -1.10 -9.45 9.32
C ALA A 143 0.14 -9.46 10.24
N ALA A 144 0.73 -10.63 10.46
CA ALA A 144 1.97 -10.77 11.24
C ALA A 144 3.15 -10.04 10.56
N TYR A 145 3.30 -10.23 9.24
CA TYR A 145 4.28 -9.49 8.45
C TYR A 145 4.06 -7.98 8.53
N TYR A 146 2.81 -7.53 8.45
CA TYR A 146 2.46 -6.11 8.59
C TYR A 146 2.87 -5.54 9.95
N GLY A 147 2.59 -6.25 11.06
CA GLY A 147 3.04 -5.84 12.38
C GLY A 147 4.57 -5.78 12.50
N CYS A 148 5.25 -6.79 11.96
CA CYS A 148 6.70 -6.87 11.95
C CYS A 148 7.34 -5.68 11.20
N GLU A 149 6.94 -5.45 9.95
CA GLU A 149 7.51 -4.39 9.12
C GLU A 149 7.16 -3.01 9.67
N SER A 150 5.95 -2.82 10.20
CA SER A 150 5.57 -1.59 10.89
C SER A 150 6.59 -1.20 11.98
N PHE A 151 7.00 -2.16 12.80
CA PHE A 151 8.00 -1.92 13.84
C PHE A 151 9.41 -1.77 13.29
N ARG A 152 9.78 -2.56 12.27
CA ARG A 152 11.08 -2.42 11.62
C ARG A 152 11.28 -1.01 11.07
N GLN A 153 10.26 -0.48 10.40
CA GLN A 153 10.29 0.86 9.81
C GLN A 153 10.35 1.96 10.86
N TYR A 154 9.64 1.76 11.98
CA TYR A 154 9.76 2.61 13.16
C TYR A 154 11.24 2.71 13.62
N VAL A 155 11.91 1.56 13.82
CA VAL A 155 13.32 1.52 14.26
C VAL A 155 14.27 2.15 13.24
N LEU A 156 14.09 1.85 11.94
CA LEU A 156 15.03 2.26 10.89
C LEU A 156 15.10 3.78 10.69
N ALA A 157 14.22 4.58 11.31
CA ALA A 157 14.32 6.03 11.23
C ALA A 157 15.53 6.57 12.00
N GLU A 158 15.87 5.90 13.10
CA GLU A 158 16.98 6.28 13.97
C GLU A 158 18.16 5.31 13.87
N TYR A 159 17.88 4.02 13.68
CA TYR A 159 18.88 2.96 13.65
C TYR A 159 18.89 2.21 12.31
N PRO A 160 19.31 2.86 11.20
CA PRO A 160 19.31 2.26 9.87
C PRO A 160 20.21 1.02 9.75
N GLN A 161 21.19 0.86 10.65
CA GLN A 161 22.06 -0.32 10.72
C GLN A 161 21.33 -1.61 11.14
N CYS A 162 20.14 -1.52 11.73
CA CYS A 162 19.36 -2.67 12.18
C CYS A 162 18.54 -3.28 11.02
N ILE A 163 19.24 -3.76 9.98
CA ILE A 163 18.66 -4.21 8.70
C ILE A 163 17.91 -5.54 8.74
N GLN A 164 17.76 -6.16 9.90
CA GLN A 164 17.08 -7.45 10.03
C GLN A 164 15.68 -7.41 9.41
N TYR A 165 15.44 -8.29 8.44
CA TYR A 165 14.22 -8.32 7.66
C TYR A 165 13.07 -8.99 8.41
N CYS A 166 11.85 -8.60 8.06
CA CYS A 166 10.69 -9.42 8.34
C CYS A 166 10.57 -10.47 7.24
N GLU A 167 10.67 -11.72 7.62
CA GLU A 167 10.21 -12.77 6.72
C GLU A 167 8.68 -12.78 6.76
N ALA A 168 8.04 -12.93 5.60
CA ALA A 168 6.70 -13.47 5.55
C ALA A 168 6.82 -14.95 5.95
N ALA A 169 7.14 -15.22 7.22
CA ALA A 169 7.43 -16.56 7.68
C ALA A 169 6.27 -17.48 7.27
N SER A 170 6.62 -18.54 6.57
CA SER A 170 5.85 -19.76 6.36
C SER A 170 5.59 -20.44 7.70
N LEU A 171 4.85 -19.77 8.57
CA LEU A 171 4.20 -20.38 9.73
C LEU A 171 2.90 -20.97 9.22
N LEU A 172 3.00 -22.28 8.92
CA LEU A 172 1.97 -23.29 8.72
C LEU A 172 0.54 -22.78 8.51
N VAL A 173 0.01 -23.17 7.35
CA VAL A 173 -1.40 -23.11 6.92
C VAL A 173 -2.36 -23.23 8.10
N ALA A 174 -3.07 -22.15 8.41
CA ALA A 174 -4.34 -22.24 9.11
C ALA A 174 -5.40 -21.61 8.22
N GLN A 175 -6.41 -22.42 7.93
CA GLN A 175 -7.52 -22.15 7.02
C GLN A 175 -8.20 -20.83 7.39
N ALA A 176 -8.56 -20.05 6.37
CA ALA A 176 -9.44 -18.91 6.54
C ALA A 176 -10.68 -19.36 7.35
N ALA A 177 -10.94 -18.69 8.47
CA ALA A 177 -12.20 -18.86 9.16
C ALA A 177 -13.34 -18.66 8.15
N PRO A 178 -14.36 -19.53 8.13
CA PRO A 178 -15.48 -19.37 7.21
C PRO A 178 -16.22 -18.08 7.60
N SER A 179 -15.90 -16.99 6.91
CA SER A 179 -16.75 -15.81 6.91
C SER A 179 -18.02 -16.22 6.17
N ALA A 180 -19.19 -15.90 6.74
CA ALA A 180 -20.46 -16.06 6.05
C ALA A 180 -20.31 -15.51 4.62
N THR A 181 -20.65 -16.33 3.62
CA THR A 181 -20.40 -16.03 2.21
C THR A 181 -21.30 -14.87 1.77
N ILE A 182 -20.86 -13.64 2.05
CA ILE A 182 -21.53 -12.43 1.56
C ILE A 182 -21.20 -12.34 0.07
N GLY A 183 -22.24 -12.40 -0.77
CA GLY A 183 -22.12 -12.16 -2.20
C GLY A 183 -21.80 -10.70 -2.52
N CYS A 184 -21.43 -10.40 -3.77
CA CYS A 184 -21.26 -9.02 -4.19
C CYS A 184 -22.60 -8.27 -4.14
N ASP A 185 -22.60 -7.07 -3.54
CA ASP A 185 -23.70 -6.12 -3.63
C ASP A 185 -23.44 -5.18 -4.81
N SER A 186 -24.19 -5.38 -5.90
CA SER A 186 -24.03 -4.62 -7.15
C SER A 186 -24.42 -3.14 -7.00
N VAL A 187 -25.34 -2.82 -6.08
CA VAL A 187 -25.75 -1.45 -5.78
C VAL A 187 -24.63 -0.73 -5.05
N GLN A 188 -24.04 -1.38 -4.04
CA GLN A 188 -22.88 -0.83 -3.33
C GLN A 188 -21.69 -0.66 -4.28
N LEU A 189 -21.42 -1.65 -5.15
CA LEU A 189 -20.37 -1.55 -6.17
C LEU A 189 -20.56 -0.33 -7.07
N ASN A 190 -21.76 -0.12 -7.60
CA ASN A 190 -22.10 1.06 -8.40
C ASN A 190 -21.89 2.38 -7.65
N ARG A 191 -22.36 2.45 -6.40
CA ARG A 191 -22.20 3.63 -5.56
C ARG A 191 -20.71 3.95 -5.35
N CYS A 192 -19.90 2.94 -5.05
CA CYS A 192 -18.47 3.13 -4.83
C CYS A 192 -17.74 3.52 -6.11
N THR A 193 -18.14 2.99 -7.27
CA THR A 193 -17.63 3.44 -8.57
C THR A 193 -17.96 4.91 -8.85
N ALA A 194 -19.14 5.40 -8.47
CA ALA A 194 -19.46 6.81 -8.58
C ALA A 194 -18.59 7.69 -7.67
N VAL A 195 -18.24 7.21 -6.46
CA VAL A 195 -17.28 7.88 -5.57
C VAL A 195 -15.89 7.93 -6.22
N LEU A 196 -15.43 6.83 -6.80
CA LEU A 196 -14.16 6.75 -7.52
C LEU A 196 -14.09 7.75 -8.68
N ALA A 197 -15.10 7.73 -9.55
CA ALA A 197 -15.18 8.62 -10.71
C ALA A 197 -15.20 10.09 -10.30
N ARG A 198 -15.92 10.44 -9.23
CA ARG A 198 -15.94 11.81 -8.68
C ARG A 198 -14.56 12.23 -8.15
N GLN A 199 -13.86 11.34 -7.47
CA GLN A 199 -12.54 11.66 -6.90
C GLN A 199 -11.46 11.80 -7.98
N ILE A 200 -11.50 10.95 -9.01
CA ILE A 200 -10.56 11.02 -10.13
C ILE A 200 -10.88 12.20 -11.04
N GLY A 201 -12.17 12.46 -11.29
CA GLY A 201 -12.65 13.50 -12.19
C GLY A 201 -12.61 13.10 -13.67
N PRO A 202 -13.07 13.99 -14.57
CA PRO A 202 -13.12 13.74 -16.01
C PRO A 202 -11.74 13.38 -16.60
N PRO A 203 -11.70 12.56 -17.66
CA PRO A 203 -12.83 12.01 -18.42
C PRO A 203 -13.41 10.70 -17.86
N LEU A 204 -13.11 10.34 -16.60
CA LEU A 204 -13.58 9.08 -16.03
C LEU A 204 -15.10 9.09 -15.77
N GLU A 205 -15.84 8.27 -16.49
CA GLU A 205 -17.29 8.10 -16.34
C GLU A 205 -17.63 6.81 -15.59
N SER A 206 -18.37 6.92 -14.48
CA SER A 206 -18.68 5.76 -13.62
C SER A 206 -19.46 4.64 -14.33
N SER A 207 -20.24 4.98 -15.35
CA SER A 207 -21.00 4.02 -16.17
C SER A 207 -20.10 3.19 -17.08
N LEU A 208 -18.95 3.73 -17.49
CA LEU A 208 -18.04 3.08 -18.43
C LEU A 208 -16.95 2.25 -17.73
N VAL A 209 -16.67 2.55 -16.45
CA VAL A 209 -15.62 1.89 -15.65
C VAL A 209 -15.63 0.37 -15.82
N TRP A 210 -16.78 -0.28 -15.78
CA TRP A 210 -16.86 -1.75 -15.82
C TRP A 210 -17.20 -2.32 -17.19
N LEU A 211 -17.36 -1.51 -18.23
CA LEU A 211 -17.73 -1.98 -19.57
C LEU A 211 -16.53 -2.47 -20.36
N ASP A 212 -15.37 -1.85 -20.14
CA ASP A 212 -14.15 -2.15 -20.86
C ASP A 212 -12.97 -2.19 -19.87
N PRO A 213 -12.25 -3.32 -19.78
CA PRO A 213 -11.10 -3.44 -18.89
C PRO A 213 -9.94 -2.49 -19.23
N THR A 214 -9.81 -2.01 -20.47
CA THR A 214 -8.75 -1.05 -20.81
C THR A 214 -9.18 0.39 -20.54
N TYR A 215 -10.45 0.75 -20.75
CA TYR A 215 -10.93 2.12 -20.52
C TYR A 215 -10.50 2.71 -19.17
N PHE A 216 -10.74 2.00 -18.06
CA PHE A 216 -10.36 2.48 -16.74
C PHE A 216 -8.84 2.69 -16.62
N ASN A 217 -8.06 1.74 -17.13
CA ASN A 217 -6.60 1.83 -17.09
C ASN A 217 -6.08 2.99 -17.95
N ASP A 218 -6.58 3.11 -19.18
CA ASP A 218 -6.17 4.12 -20.14
C ASP A 218 -6.44 5.54 -19.62
N ILE A 219 -7.58 5.77 -18.97
CA ILE A 219 -7.88 7.07 -18.35
C ILE A 219 -6.91 7.37 -17.20
N LEU A 220 -6.61 6.38 -16.35
CA LEU A 220 -5.66 6.57 -15.25
C LEU A 220 -4.23 6.84 -15.75
N GLU A 221 -3.78 6.09 -16.75
CA GLU A 221 -2.46 6.27 -17.38
C GLU A 221 -2.36 7.61 -18.10
N GLN A 222 -3.39 8.03 -18.85
CA GLN A 222 -3.43 9.35 -19.49
C GLN A 222 -3.35 10.48 -18.47
N LYS A 223 -4.02 10.32 -17.32
CA LYS A 223 -4.01 11.30 -16.24
C LYS A 223 -2.65 11.40 -15.55
N LEU A 224 -1.93 10.29 -15.48
CA LEU A 224 -0.55 10.24 -15.00
C LEU A 224 0.42 10.86 -16.02
N ALA A 225 0.28 10.48 -17.30
CA ALA A 225 1.09 10.92 -18.43
C ALA A 225 1.14 12.44 -18.60
N THR A 226 0.01 13.11 -18.37
CA THR A 226 -0.13 14.56 -18.51
C THR A 226 0.06 15.32 -17.20
N GLY A 227 0.45 14.61 -16.14
CA GLY A 227 0.45 15.11 -14.78
C GLY A 227 1.81 15.20 -14.10
N ASP A 228 1.72 15.55 -12.82
CA ASP A 228 2.77 15.48 -11.81
C ASP A 228 2.41 14.40 -10.77
N ILE A 229 3.24 14.28 -9.73
CA ILE A 229 3.04 13.32 -8.64
C ILE A 229 1.71 13.51 -7.90
N TYR A 230 1.05 14.68 -7.99
CA TYR A 230 -0.28 14.89 -7.40
C TYR A 230 -1.37 14.16 -8.16
N LYS A 231 -1.22 13.97 -9.47
CA LYS A 231 -2.16 13.13 -10.23
C LYS A 231 -2.10 11.70 -9.73
N LEU A 232 -0.91 11.17 -9.44
CA LEU A 232 -0.77 9.86 -8.81
C LEU A 232 -1.43 9.82 -7.43
N SER A 233 -1.18 10.81 -6.57
CA SER A 233 -1.84 10.92 -5.25
C SER A 233 -3.37 10.98 -5.37
N THR A 234 -3.91 11.70 -6.36
CA THR A 234 -5.35 11.79 -6.65
C THR A 234 -5.93 10.42 -7.01
N ILE A 235 -5.26 9.68 -7.89
CA ILE A 235 -5.66 8.31 -8.29
C ILE A 235 -5.66 7.39 -7.07
N CYS A 236 -4.59 7.44 -6.28
CA CYS A 236 -4.43 6.58 -5.10
C CYS A 236 -5.47 6.87 -4.03
N ASN A 237 -5.73 8.14 -3.72
CA ASN A 237 -6.79 8.53 -2.80
C ASN A 237 -8.18 8.08 -3.31
N GLY A 238 -8.43 8.17 -4.63
CA GLY A 238 -9.65 7.66 -5.26
C GLY A 238 -9.83 6.16 -5.07
N LEU A 239 -8.79 5.37 -5.35
CA LEU A 239 -8.80 3.92 -5.16
C LEU A 239 -8.98 3.52 -3.71
N GLN A 240 -8.31 4.20 -2.78
CA GLN A 240 -8.46 3.96 -1.34
C GLN A 240 -9.90 4.22 -0.88
N LEU A 241 -10.52 5.32 -1.32
CA LEU A 241 -11.92 5.63 -1.04
C LEU A 241 -12.87 4.60 -1.67
N PHE A 242 -12.58 4.16 -2.90
CA PHE A 242 -13.34 3.12 -3.58
C PHE A 242 -13.34 1.80 -2.79
N TYR A 243 -12.16 1.30 -2.43
CA TYR A 243 -12.06 0.08 -1.65
C TYR A 243 -12.70 0.22 -0.26
N SER A 244 -12.48 1.37 0.41
CA SER A 244 -13.11 1.65 1.71
C SER A 244 -14.63 1.69 1.62
N CYS A 245 -15.17 2.26 0.54
CA CYS A 245 -16.61 2.30 0.29
C CYS A 245 -17.19 0.89 0.13
N LEU A 246 -16.46 -0.02 -0.54
CA LEU A 246 -16.89 -1.41 -0.67
C LEU A 246 -16.87 -2.14 0.67
N GLY A 247 -15.89 -1.86 1.54
CA GLY A 247 -15.75 -2.46 2.86
C GLY A 247 -15.82 -3.99 2.79
N ARG A 248 -16.75 -4.59 3.52
CA ARG A 248 -16.97 -6.06 3.52
C ARG A 248 -17.29 -6.66 2.15
N TYR A 249 -17.77 -5.86 1.19
CA TYR A 249 -18.07 -6.31 -0.17
C TYR A 249 -16.86 -6.26 -1.11
N MET A 250 -15.71 -5.77 -0.65
CA MET A 250 -14.53 -5.61 -1.50
C MET A 250 -14.08 -6.92 -2.13
N LYS A 251 -13.79 -7.96 -1.31
CA LYS A 251 -13.37 -9.27 -1.81
C LYS A 251 -14.43 -9.96 -2.69
N PRO A 252 -15.72 -10.02 -2.31
CA PRO A 252 -16.71 -10.67 -3.15
C PRO A 252 -17.01 -9.90 -4.45
N CYS A 253 -16.94 -8.56 -4.47
CA CYS A 253 -17.16 -7.77 -5.68
C CYS A 253 -15.94 -7.68 -6.60
N ILE A 254 -14.74 -7.48 -6.02
CA ILE A 254 -13.47 -7.38 -6.76
C ILE A 254 -12.86 -8.79 -6.87
N SER A 255 -13.60 -9.67 -7.54
CA SER A 255 -13.19 -11.02 -7.88
C SER A 255 -13.78 -11.39 -9.24
N VAL A 256 -13.23 -12.41 -9.90
CA VAL A 256 -13.74 -12.84 -11.21
C VAL A 256 -15.22 -13.20 -11.10
N LYS A 257 -15.60 -13.95 -10.07
CA LYS A 257 -16.99 -14.29 -9.76
C LYS A 257 -17.84 -13.04 -9.49
N GLY A 258 -17.32 -12.08 -8.74
CA GLY A 258 -17.98 -10.83 -8.41
C GLY A 258 -18.29 -9.98 -9.64
N LEU A 259 -17.28 -9.74 -10.47
CA LEU A 259 -17.43 -8.96 -11.71
C LEU A 259 -18.32 -9.69 -12.72
N ASN A 260 -18.19 -11.01 -12.85
CA ASN A 260 -19.07 -11.79 -13.71
C ASN A 260 -20.54 -11.71 -13.28
N THR A 261 -20.83 -11.85 -11.98
CA THR A 261 -22.21 -11.83 -11.47
C THR A 261 -22.81 -10.43 -11.36
N ALA A 262 -22.04 -9.44 -10.90
CA ALA A 262 -22.52 -8.07 -10.66
C ALA A 262 -22.43 -7.15 -11.88
N LYS A 263 -21.58 -7.48 -12.87
CA LYS A 263 -21.34 -6.68 -14.08
C LYS A 263 -21.53 -7.44 -15.38
N GLN A 264 -21.86 -8.73 -15.33
CA GLN A 264 -22.00 -9.58 -16.52
C GLN A 264 -20.71 -9.61 -17.36
N MET A 265 -19.56 -9.34 -16.73
CA MET A 265 -18.26 -9.35 -17.38
C MET A 265 -17.85 -10.78 -17.67
N ASP A 266 -17.38 -11.07 -18.87
CA ASP A 266 -16.84 -12.38 -19.18
C ASP A 266 -15.58 -12.66 -18.32
N PRO A 267 -15.24 -13.94 -18.05
CA PRO A 267 -14.13 -14.27 -17.18
C PRO A 267 -12.80 -13.67 -17.63
N TYR A 268 -12.55 -13.58 -18.93
CA TYR A 268 -11.30 -13.06 -19.47
C TYR A 268 -11.15 -11.56 -19.18
N SER A 269 -12.18 -10.77 -19.49
CA SER A 269 -12.22 -9.35 -19.15
C SER A 269 -12.13 -9.12 -17.63
N ALA A 270 -12.75 -9.99 -16.83
CA ALA A 270 -12.67 -9.90 -15.37
C ALA A 270 -11.25 -10.16 -14.83
N TYR A 271 -10.53 -11.12 -15.39
CA TYR A 271 -9.12 -11.34 -15.06
C TYR A 271 -8.25 -10.13 -15.44
N ALA A 272 -8.43 -9.58 -16.64
CA ALA A 272 -7.69 -8.39 -17.08
C ALA A 272 -7.94 -7.20 -16.15
N TYR A 273 -9.21 -6.96 -15.79
CA TYR A 273 -9.60 -5.88 -14.90
C TYR A 273 -8.96 -6.01 -13.51
N ILE A 274 -9.00 -7.20 -12.94
CA ILE A 274 -8.36 -7.49 -11.64
C ILE A 274 -6.84 -7.29 -11.73
N GLY A 275 -6.24 -7.67 -12.85
CA GLY A 275 -4.84 -7.39 -13.16
C GLY A 275 -4.51 -5.89 -13.08
N TYR A 276 -5.28 -5.05 -13.76
CA TYR A 276 -5.12 -3.59 -13.70
C TYR A 276 -5.33 -3.06 -12.28
N LEU A 277 -6.37 -3.50 -11.57
CA LEU A 277 -6.58 -3.09 -10.18
C LEU A 277 -5.39 -3.47 -9.29
N ASN A 278 -4.82 -4.66 -9.45
CA ASN A 278 -3.63 -5.08 -8.70
C ASN A 278 -2.38 -4.26 -9.06
N MET A 279 -2.21 -3.92 -10.34
CA MET A 279 -1.16 -3.01 -10.79
C MET A 279 -1.29 -1.64 -10.11
N TRP A 280 -2.48 -1.05 -10.12
CA TRP A 280 -2.74 0.23 -9.47
C TRP A 280 -2.59 0.15 -7.94
N ARG A 281 -2.97 -0.97 -7.31
CA ARG A 281 -2.68 -1.22 -5.89
C ARG A 281 -1.18 -1.21 -5.61
N PHE A 282 -0.37 -1.82 -6.46
CA PHE A 282 1.08 -1.75 -6.31
C PHE A 282 1.60 -0.31 -6.47
N GLN A 283 1.20 0.38 -7.55
CA GLN A 283 1.62 1.75 -7.82
C GLN A 283 1.21 2.72 -6.71
N CYS A 284 0.04 2.53 -6.11
CA CYS A 284 -0.46 3.35 -5.01
C CYS A 284 0.03 2.94 -3.62
N GLY A 285 0.57 1.74 -3.49
CA GLY A 285 1.22 1.26 -2.28
C GLY A 285 2.73 1.48 -2.36
N ALA A 286 3.47 0.39 -2.60
CA ALA A 286 4.93 0.43 -2.63
C ALA A 286 5.51 1.34 -3.72
N GLY A 287 4.86 1.44 -4.87
CA GLY A 287 5.33 2.25 -6.01
C GLY A 287 5.37 3.75 -5.69
N PHE A 288 4.33 4.29 -5.06
CA PHE A 288 4.18 5.72 -4.77
C PHE A 288 5.36 6.25 -3.94
N TYR A 289 5.67 5.58 -2.83
CA TYR A 289 6.75 5.98 -1.93
C TYR A 289 8.14 5.75 -2.54
N ALA A 290 8.29 4.75 -3.42
CA ALA A 290 9.53 4.57 -4.17
C ALA A 290 9.79 5.75 -5.11
N LEU A 291 8.76 6.22 -5.83
CA LEU A 291 8.85 7.38 -6.73
C LEU A 291 9.07 8.69 -5.98
N GLU A 292 8.38 8.87 -4.85
CA GLU A 292 8.56 10.02 -3.95
C GLU A 292 10.02 10.10 -3.47
N LYS A 293 10.57 8.99 -2.97
CA LYS A 293 11.91 8.94 -2.37
C LYS A 293 13.02 9.20 -3.38
N THR A 294 12.91 8.66 -4.59
CA THR A 294 13.99 8.75 -5.59
C THR A 294 13.86 9.97 -6.49
N GLY A 295 12.74 10.71 -6.42
CA GLY A 295 12.44 11.76 -7.40
C GLY A 295 12.28 11.22 -8.83
N ALA A 296 12.14 9.90 -9.02
CA ALA A 296 12.10 9.26 -10.33
C ALA A 296 10.74 9.40 -11.04
N PHE A 297 9.83 10.20 -10.50
CA PHE A 297 8.47 10.36 -11.03
C PHE A 297 8.46 10.74 -12.52
N ASP A 298 9.20 11.78 -12.91
CA ASP A 298 9.23 12.22 -14.31
C ASP A 298 9.85 11.16 -15.22
N CYS A 299 10.84 10.41 -14.74
CA CYS A 299 11.41 9.32 -15.53
C CYS A 299 10.39 8.20 -15.75
N VAL A 300 9.69 7.77 -14.70
CA VAL A 300 8.67 6.71 -14.80
C VAL A 300 7.49 7.17 -15.65
N LYS A 301 7.01 8.41 -15.46
CA LYS A 301 5.99 9.03 -16.31
C LYS A 301 6.42 9.02 -17.79
N ASN A 302 7.61 9.54 -18.09
CA ASN A 302 8.12 9.60 -19.47
C ASN A 302 8.29 8.20 -20.05
N THR A 303 8.68 7.22 -19.23
CA THR A 303 8.80 5.83 -19.66
C THR A 303 7.43 5.23 -19.97
N MET A 304 6.43 5.44 -19.13
CA MET A 304 5.05 4.98 -19.39
C MET A 304 4.50 5.61 -20.67
N VAL A 305 4.67 6.91 -20.88
CA VAL A 305 4.23 7.61 -22.10
C VAL A 305 4.95 7.08 -23.34
N ASN A 306 6.28 7.01 -23.32
CA ASN A 306 7.07 6.70 -24.50
C ASN A 306 7.13 5.20 -24.82
N GLN A 307 6.86 4.34 -23.83
CA GLN A 307 6.87 2.88 -24.00
C GLN A 307 5.47 2.25 -23.92
N MET A 308 4.40 3.03 -23.82
CA MET A 308 3.02 2.51 -23.66
C MET A 308 2.65 1.50 -24.73
N ALA A 309 2.99 1.78 -26.00
CA ALA A 309 2.75 0.85 -27.10
C ALA A 309 3.46 -0.49 -26.90
N LYS A 310 4.73 -0.48 -26.44
CA LYS A 310 5.50 -1.70 -26.17
C LYS A 310 4.99 -2.45 -24.94
N LEU A 311 4.54 -1.72 -23.92
CA LEU A 311 3.92 -2.30 -22.72
C LEU A 311 2.60 -2.99 -23.09
N ASN A 312 1.77 -2.36 -23.92
CA ASN A 312 0.52 -2.93 -24.42
C ASN A 312 0.75 -4.14 -25.34
N GLU A 313 1.77 -4.09 -26.19
CA GLU A 313 2.19 -5.22 -27.01
C GLU A 313 2.65 -6.41 -26.15
N ALA A 314 3.42 -6.15 -25.10
CA ALA A 314 3.84 -7.16 -24.14
C ALA A 314 2.63 -7.82 -23.45
N VAL A 315 1.68 -7.02 -22.96
CA VAL A 315 0.44 -7.55 -22.35
C VAL A 315 -0.39 -8.35 -23.36
N SER A 316 -0.49 -7.89 -24.60
CA SER A 316 -1.22 -8.59 -25.67
C SER A 316 -0.56 -9.92 -26.03
N THR A 317 0.76 -9.95 -26.11
CA THR A 317 1.55 -11.17 -26.37
C THR A 317 1.35 -12.19 -25.25
N TYR A 318 1.42 -11.74 -23.99
CA TYR A 318 1.14 -12.59 -22.84
C TYR A 318 -0.24 -13.24 -22.93
N LYS A 319 -1.27 -12.41 -23.16
CA LYS A 319 -2.66 -12.83 -23.25
C LYS A 319 -2.86 -13.87 -24.36
N ASN A 320 -2.36 -13.58 -25.56
CA ASN A 320 -2.44 -14.51 -26.70
C ASN A 320 -1.79 -15.86 -26.36
N ASN A 321 -0.60 -15.85 -25.75
CA ASN A 321 0.10 -17.10 -25.40
C ASN A 321 -0.68 -17.91 -24.35
N VAL A 322 -1.23 -17.25 -23.33
CA VAL A 322 -2.02 -17.91 -22.27
C VAL A 322 -3.36 -18.44 -22.78
N GLU A 323 -3.99 -17.75 -23.72
CA GLU A 323 -5.23 -18.24 -24.36
C GLU A 323 -5.01 -19.55 -25.13
N HIS A 324 -3.86 -19.69 -25.80
CA HIS A 324 -3.53 -20.89 -26.57
C HIS A 324 -2.92 -21.99 -25.70
N ASP A 325 -2.19 -21.64 -24.64
CA ASP A 325 -1.52 -22.58 -23.74
C ASP A 325 -1.55 -22.09 -22.27
N PRO A 326 -2.67 -22.29 -21.57
CA PRO A 326 -2.84 -21.79 -20.21
C PRO A 326 -1.93 -22.49 -19.19
N THR A 327 -1.40 -23.68 -19.51
CA THR A 327 -0.55 -24.46 -18.58
C THR A 327 0.86 -23.89 -18.43
N HIS A 328 1.27 -23.03 -19.37
CA HIS A 328 2.59 -22.36 -19.37
C HIS A 328 2.51 -20.87 -19.04
N ALA A 329 1.41 -20.38 -18.47
CA ALA A 329 1.21 -18.97 -18.17
C ALA A 329 2.35 -18.33 -17.34
N CYS A 330 2.90 -19.04 -16.36
CA CYS A 330 4.04 -18.52 -15.58
C CYS A 330 5.29 -18.34 -16.43
N LYS A 331 5.55 -19.26 -17.37
CA LYS A 331 6.69 -19.19 -18.28
C LYS A 331 6.57 -17.96 -19.19
N TYR A 332 5.42 -17.76 -19.83
CA TYR A 332 5.18 -16.61 -20.71
C TYR A 332 5.29 -15.27 -19.97
N TYR A 333 4.86 -15.22 -18.71
CA TYR A 333 5.06 -14.04 -17.86
C TYR A 333 6.56 -13.74 -17.69
N PHE A 334 7.37 -14.74 -17.32
CA PHE A 334 8.81 -14.54 -17.12
C PHE A 334 9.53 -14.14 -18.41
N GLU A 335 9.17 -14.72 -19.55
CA GLU A 335 9.74 -14.35 -20.85
C GLU A 335 9.52 -12.86 -21.17
N ILE A 336 8.30 -12.36 -20.95
CA ILE A 336 7.94 -10.97 -21.20
C ILE A 336 8.63 -10.01 -20.20
N VAL A 337 8.65 -10.37 -18.92
CA VAL A 337 9.31 -9.56 -17.89
C VAL A 337 10.83 -9.50 -18.15
N LEU A 338 11.48 -10.62 -18.45
CA LEU A 338 12.93 -10.65 -18.71
C LEU A 338 13.32 -9.89 -19.99
N GLU A 339 12.52 -10.00 -21.05
CA GLU A 339 12.79 -9.32 -22.32
C GLU A 339 12.52 -7.80 -22.24
N LYS A 340 11.58 -7.35 -21.41
CA LYS A 340 11.15 -5.94 -21.37
C LYS A 340 11.62 -5.14 -20.14
N VAL A 341 12.01 -5.78 -19.03
CA VAL A 341 12.66 -5.09 -17.88
C VAL A 341 14.05 -4.57 -18.27
N THR A 342 14.75 -5.26 -19.17
CA THR A 342 16.05 -4.81 -19.69
C THR A 342 15.97 -3.53 -20.53
N THR A 343 14.80 -3.21 -21.11
CA THR A 343 14.57 -1.95 -21.84
C THR A 343 14.02 -0.82 -20.96
N THR A 344 13.58 -1.12 -19.73
CA THR A 344 12.90 -0.18 -18.81
C THR A 344 13.75 0.17 -17.57
N ALA A 345 14.95 -0.40 -17.43
CA ALA A 345 15.86 -0.24 -16.28
C ALA A 345 16.51 1.16 -16.11
N PHE A 346 15.95 2.21 -16.69
CA PHE A 346 16.61 3.52 -16.81
C PHE A 346 16.30 4.52 -15.68
N CYS A 347 15.26 4.30 -14.88
CA CYS A 347 14.79 5.35 -13.95
C CYS A 347 15.35 5.30 -12.53
N PHE A 348 15.91 4.17 -12.11
CA PHE A 348 16.33 3.98 -10.71
C PHE A 348 17.84 3.91 -10.50
N GLY A 349 18.65 4.12 -11.55
CA GLY A 349 20.12 4.07 -11.45
C GLY A 349 20.63 2.71 -10.98
N THR A 350 21.09 1.87 -11.92
CA THR A 350 21.83 0.62 -11.65
C THR A 350 21.33 -0.22 -10.46
N ALA A 351 20.33 -1.08 -10.68
CA ALA A 351 20.11 -2.42 -10.10
C ALA A 351 20.40 -2.73 -8.60
N ALA A 352 20.76 -1.77 -7.75
CA ALA A 352 21.26 -2.01 -6.38
C ALA A 352 20.19 -1.83 -5.30
N ALA A 353 18.96 -1.47 -5.67
CA ALA A 353 17.89 -1.13 -4.72
C ALA A 353 16.81 -2.21 -4.55
N PHE A 354 16.97 -3.39 -5.16
CA PHE A 354 16.02 -4.52 -5.05
C PHE A 354 16.64 -5.79 -4.43
N ASN A 355 17.67 -5.65 -3.60
CA ASN A 355 18.15 -6.71 -2.70
C ASN A 355 17.82 -6.38 -1.25
#